data_AF-A0A3B0ZIQ7-F1
#
_entry.id   AF-A0A3B0ZIQ7-F1
#
_cell.length_a   1.000
_cell.length_b   1.000
_cell.length_c   1.000
_cell.angle_alpha   90.00
_cell.angle_beta   90.00
_cell.angle_gamma   90.00
#
_symmetry.space_group_name_H-M   'P 1'
#
loop_
_entity.id
_entity.type
_entity.pdbx_description
1 polymer ?
#
loop_
_entity_poly.entity_id
_entity_poly.type
_entity_poly.pdbx_seq_one_letter_code
_entity_poly.pdbx_strand_id
1 'polypeptide(L)'
;MTFSFFLAIAVAMAFIAWVLLLILGLSTMRKLKKNPRTIDQLGINLIWGWQTINVAQAVTLPRSWMQKLRNRVDGSKFANHELLYTHTTIFDRILLRFFFITFSFSGVSIVLLTTLDYFFDVN
;
A
#
# COMPACT_ATOMS: atom_id res chain seq x y z
N MET A 1 -14.07 23.66 13.23
CA MET A 1 -13.81 22.21 13.12
C MET A 1 -12.59 21.91 13.98
N THR A 2 -12.65 20.91 14.85
CA THR A 2 -11.60 20.60 15.84
C THR A 2 -10.62 19.56 15.31
N PHE A 3 -9.43 19.47 15.92
CA PHE A 3 -8.43 18.43 15.67
C PHE A 3 -9.03 17.01 15.65
N SER A 4 -9.84 16.70 16.67
CA SER A 4 -10.49 15.39 16.83
C SER A 4 -11.36 14.99 15.64
N PHE A 5 -11.97 15.96 14.95
CA PHE A 5 -12.79 15.69 13.77
C PHE A 5 -11.94 15.20 12.59
N PHE A 6 -10.81 15.86 12.29
CA PHE A 6 -9.90 15.43 11.23
C PHE A 6 -9.22 14.09 11.56
N LEU A 7 -8.85 13.90 12.83
CA LEU A 7 -8.30 12.63 13.29
C LEU A 7 -9.31 11.48 13.13
N ALA A 8 -10.59 11.70 13.47
CA ALA A 8 -11.64 10.69 13.29
C ALA A 8 -11.82 10.29 11.82
N ILE A 9 -11.78 11.25 10.88
CA ILE A 9 -11.81 10.96 9.44
C ILE A 9 -10.61 10.12 9.02
N ALA A 10 -9.40 10.51 9.44
CA ALA A 10 -8.18 9.80 9.08
C ALA A 10 -8.18 8.35 9.63
N VAL A 11 -8.67 8.15 10.86
CA VAL A 11 -8.84 6.82 11.48
C VAL A 11 -9.91 6.00 10.75
N ALA A 12 -11.03 6.60 10.36
CA ALA A 12 -12.06 5.91 9.59
C ALA A 12 -11.52 5.45 8.21
N MET A 13 -10.75 6.30 7.53
CA MET A 13 -10.06 5.92 6.29
C MET A 13 -9.04 4.80 6.51
N ALA A 14 -8.27 4.86 7.61
CA ALA A 14 -7.34 3.79 7.96
C ALA A 14 -8.09 2.46 8.18
N PHE A 15 -9.23 2.49 8.87
CA PHE A 15 -10.06 1.29 9.06
C PHE A 15 -10.54 0.70 7.73
N ILE A 16 -11.00 1.55 6.80
CA ILE A 16 -11.37 1.12 5.44
C ILE A 16 -10.17 0.47 4.74
N ALA A 17 -8.98 1.08 4.83
CA ALA A 17 -7.76 0.53 4.25
C ALA A 17 -7.40 -0.84 4.85
N TRP A 18 -7.60 -1.04 6.15
CA TRP A 18 -7.41 -2.35 6.81
C TRP A 18 -8.38 -3.40 6.28
N VAL A 19 -9.67 -3.08 6.12
CA VAL A 19 -10.65 -4.00 5.52
C VAL A 19 -10.24 -4.37 4.09
N LEU A 20 -9.81 -3.39 3.29
CA LEU A 20 -9.30 -3.63 1.94
C LEU A 20 -8.04 -4.52 1.93
N LEU A 21 -7.14 -4.34 2.90
CA LEU A 21 -5.95 -5.19 3.07
C LEU A 21 -6.37 -6.65 3.25
N LEU A 22 -7.39 -6.91 4.08
CA LEU A 22 -7.93 -8.26 4.28
C LEU A 22 -8.51 -8.82 2.98
N ILE A 23 -9.36 -8.05 2.29
CA ILE A 23 -10.01 -8.47 1.04
C ILE A 23 -8.95 -8.81 -0.02
N LEU A 24 -7.97 -7.92 -0.24
CA LEU A 24 -6.86 -8.12 -1.18
C LEU A 24 -5.98 -9.32 -0.79
N GLY A 25 -5.76 -9.51 0.51
CA GLY A 25 -5.07 -10.66 1.08
C GLY A 25 -5.74 -11.98 0.71
N LEU A 26 -7.07 -12.04 0.87
CA LEU A 26 -7.88 -13.24 0.61
C LEU A 26 -8.17 -13.49 -0.87
N SER A 27 -8.10 -12.45 -1.72
CA SER A 27 -8.40 -12.52 -3.15
C SER A 27 -7.12 -12.44 -3.98
N THR A 28 -6.69 -11.25 -4.37
CA THR A 28 -5.58 -10.99 -5.29
C THR A 28 -4.27 -11.64 -4.82
N MET A 29 -3.90 -11.50 -3.55
CA MET A 29 -2.66 -12.06 -3.04
C MET A 29 -2.67 -13.58 -2.97
N ARG A 30 -3.82 -14.22 -2.70
CA ARG A 30 -3.91 -15.69 -2.80
C ARG A 30 -3.62 -16.18 -4.20
N LYS A 31 -4.08 -15.48 -5.24
CA LYS A 31 -3.81 -15.82 -6.64
C LYS A 31 -2.32 -15.63 -6.97
N LEU A 32 -1.75 -14.49 -6.59
CA LEU A 32 -0.34 -14.16 -6.83
C LEU A 32 0.63 -15.07 -6.05
N LYS A 33 0.27 -15.52 -4.85
CA LYS A 33 1.11 -16.44 -4.07
C LYS A 33 1.04 -17.89 -4.54
N LYS A 34 -0.06 -18.28 -5.19
CA LYS A 34 -0.20 -19.64 -5.77
C LYS A 34 0.55 -19.81 -7.09
N ASN A 35 0.86 -18.72 -7.80
CA ASN A 35 1.55 -18.79 -9.08
C ASN A 35 3.08 -18.73 -8.86
N PRO A 36 3.84 -19.76 -9.29
CA PRO A 36 5.28 -19.83 -9.08
C PRO A 36 6.05 -18.73 -9.83
N ARG A 37 5.47 -18.12 -10.87
CA ARG A 37 6.10 -17.01 -11.59
C ARG A 37 6.03 -15.68 -10.82
N THR A 38 5.07 -15.55 -9.91
CA THR A 38 4.77 -14.28 -9.22
C THR A 38 5.26 -14.27 -7.79
N ILE A 39 5.33 -15.42 -7.10
CA ILE A 39 5.57 -15.49 -5.65
C ILE A 39 6.85 -14.78 -5.20
N ASP A 40 7.96 -14.97 -5.93
CA ASP A 40 9.27 -14.36 -5.61
C ASP A 40 9.41 -12.91 -6.10
N GLN A 41 8.37 -12.36 -6.72
CA GLN A 41 8.36 -11.05 -7.37
C GLN A 41 7.43 -10.05 -6.66
N LEU A 42 6.91 -10.39 -5.48
CA LEU A 42 5.96 -9.57 -4.71
C LEU A 42 6.65 -8.58 -3.75
N GLY A 43 7.98 -8.51 -3.79
CA GLY A 43 8.80 -7.72 -2.87
C GLY A 43 8.98 -8.39 -1.52
N ILE A 44 9.61 -7.65 -0.60
CA ILE A 44 9.96 -8.16 0.73
C ILE A 44 8.70 -8.48 1.56
N ASN A 45 8.79 -9.48 2.44
CA ASN A 45 7.73 -9.83 3.37
C ASN A 45 8.21 -9.60 4.81
N LEU A 46 8.12 -8.36 5.29
CA LEU A 46 8.57 -8.02 6.65
C LEU A 46 7.59 -8.50 7.72
N ILE A 47 6.30 -8.25 7.49
CA ILE A 47 5.21 -8.60 8.39
C ILE A 47 4.00 -9.04 7.58
N TRP A 48 3.01 -9.64 8.25
CA TRP A 48 1.77 -10.04 7.59
C TRP A 48 1.11 -8.85 6.89
N GLY A 49 0.75 -9.04 5.61
CA GLY A 49 0.15 -7.99 4.78
C GLY A 49 1.15 -7.05 4.09
N TRP A 50 2.44 -7.06 4.44
CA TRP A 50 3.44 -6.13 3.88
C TRP A 50 3.60 -6.28 2.36
N GLN A 51 3.59 -7.51 1.84
CA GLN A 51 3.64 -7.73 0.39
C GLN A 51 2.43 -7.13 -0.35
N THR A 52 1.25 -7.07 0.27
CA THR A 52 0.09 -6.40 -0.32
C THR A 52 0.37 -4.92 -0.53
N ILE A 53 1.04 -4.27 0.43
CA ILE A 53 1.45 -2.87 0.33
C ILE A 53 2.47 -2.69 -0.80
N ASN A 54 3.49 -3.55 -0.90
CA ASN A 54 4.48 -3.50 -1.98
C ASN A 54 3.84 -3.67 -3.37
N VAL A 55 2.91 -4.62 -3.50
CA VAL A 55 2.17 -4.86 -4.75
C VAL A 55 1.27 -3.68 -5.09
N ALA A 56 0.56 -3.13 -4.12
CA ALA A 56 -0.32 -1.99 -4.31
C ALA A 56 0.46 -0.71 -4.68
N GLN A 57 1.59 -0.48 -4.01
CA GLN A 57 2.54 0.57 -4.36
C GLN A 57 3.01 0.42 -5.81
N ALA A 58 3.45 -0.78 -6.19
CA ALA A 58 3.92 -1.07 -7.53
C ALA A 58 2.83 -0.80 -8.57
N VAL A 59 1.57 -1.15 -8.31
CA VAL A 59 0.48 -0.90 -9.28
C VAL A 59 0.09 0.57 -9.37
N THR A 60 0.27 1.34 -8.30
CA THR A 60 -0.19 2.73 -8.18
C THR A 60 0.84 3.74 -8.67
N LEU A 61 2.12 3.53 -8.39
CA LEU A 61 3.17 4.45 -8.79
C LEU A 61 3.41 4.41 -10.31
N PRO A 62 3.92 5.51 -10.91
CA PRO A 62 4.32 5.53 -12.31
C PRO A 62 5.33 4.44 -12.62
N ARG A 63 5.20 3.79 -13.79
CA ARG A 63 6.10 2.71 -14.25
C ARG A 63 7.57 3.09 -14.17
N SER A 64 7.91 4.30 -14.60
CA SER A 64 9.27 4.84 -14.60
C SER A 64 9.86 4.92 -13.20
N TRP A 65 9.05 5.18 -12.17
CA TRP A 65 9.50 5.24 -10.78
C TRP A 65 9.79 3.84 -10.25
N MET A 66 8.87 2.90 -10.48
CA MET A 66 9.05 1.50 -10.07
C MET A 66 10.25 0.84 -10.74
N GLN A 67 10.47 1.13 -12.03
CA GLN A 67 11.64 0.64 -12.75
C GLN A 67 12.95 1.20 -12.18
N LYS A 68 12.98 2.50 -11.86
CA LYS A 68 14.13 3.12 -11.18
C LYS A 68 14.43 2.50 -9.81
N LEU A 69 13.40 2.19 -9.02
CA LEU A 69 13.57 1.54 -7.72
C LEU A 69 14.10 0.12 -7.87
N ARG A 70 13.59 -0.63 -8.85
CA ARG A 70 13.95 -2.02 -9.06
C ARG A 70 15.31 -2.24 -9.72
N ASN A 71 15.83 -1.24 -10.43
CA ASN A 71 17.17 -1.27 -11.01
C ASN A 71 18.29 -1.01 -9.99
N ARG A 72 17.96 -0.72 -8.72
CA ARG A 72 18.96 -0.55 -7.65
C ARG A 72 19.39 -1.90 -7.08
N VAL A 73 20.51 -1.90 -6.34
CA VAL A 73 21.11 -3.10 -5.70
C VAL A 73 20.10 -3.85 -4.82
N ASP A 74 19.15 -3.15 -4.21
CA ASP A 74 18.11 -3.72 -3.35
C ASP A 74 16.72 -3.76 -4.00
N GLY A 75 16.67 -3.72 -5.34
CA GLY A 75 15.44 -3.65 -6.11
C GLY A 75 14.49 -4.85 -5.94
N SER A 76 14.99 -6.00 -5.47
CA SER A 76 14.18 -7.17 -5.13
C SER A 76 13.22 -6.95 -3.96
N LYS A 77 13.43 -5.90 -3.16
CA LYS A 77 12.50 -5.49 -2.10
C LYS A 77 11.19 -4.94 -2.67
N PHE A 78 11.21 -4.43 -3.90
CA PHE A 78 10.05 -3.86 -4.57
C PHE A 78 9.37 -4.89 -5.48
N ALA A 79 8.04 -4.86 -5.53
CA ALA A 79 7.29 -5.77 -6.38
C ALA A 79 7.50 -5.45 -7.87
N ASN A 80 7.52 -6.49 -8.71
CA ASN A 80 7.69 -6.35 -10.16
C ASN A 80 6.40 -5.82 -10.81
N HIS A 81 6.38 -4.52 -11.14
CA HIS A 81 5.25 -3.85 -11.80
C HIS A 81 4.75 -4.60 -13.05
N GLU A 82 5.65 -4.93 -13.97
CA GLU A 82 5.28 -5.51 -15.27
C GLU A 82 4.60 -6.87 -15.10
N LEU A 83 5.18 -7.70 -14.24
CA LEU A 83 4.68 -9.04 -13.96
C LEU A 83 3.33 -9.00 -13.21
N LEU A 84 3.12 -7.99 -12.37
CA LEU A 84 1.82 -7.75 -11.73
C LEU A 84 0.75 -7.37 -12.75
N TYR A 85 1.04 -6.53 -13.75
CA TYR A 85 0.06 -6.16 -14.78
C TYR A 85 -0.36 -7.35 -15.65
N THR A 86 0.55 -8.31 -15.87
CA THR A 86 0.27 -9.54 -16.61
C THR A 86 -0.60 -10.53 -15.84
N HIS A 87 -0.50 -10.55 -14.50
CA HIS A 87 -1.18 -11.54 -13.65
C HIS A 87 -2.29 -10.98 -12.76
N THR A 88 -2.69 -9.71 -12.97
CA THR A 88 -3.82 -9.09 -12.26
C THR A 88 -4.90 -8.63 -13.24
N THR A 89 -6.15 -8.68 -12.80
CA THR A 89 -7.27 -8.13 -13.58
C THR A 89 -7.33 -6.60 -13.45
N ILE A 90 -8.12 -5.94 -14.31
CA ILE A 90 -8.38 -4.49 -14.16
C ILE A 90 -9.02 -4.19 -12.80
N PHE A 91 -9.95 -5.04 -12.35
CA PHE A 91 -10.60 -4.90 -11.05
C PHE A 91 -9.60 -5.01 -9.89
N ASP A 92 -8.72 -6.02 -9.90
CA ASP A 92 -7.66 -6.16 -8.91
C ASP A 92 -6.80 -4.88 -8.84
N ARG A 93 -6.44 -4.32 -10.01
CA ARG A 93 -5.61 -3.11 -10.07
C ARG A 93 -6.32 -1.87 -9.53
N ILE A 94 -7.61 -1.70 -9.82
CA ILE A 94 -8.40 -0.59 -9.27
C ILE A 94 -8.46 -0.72 -7.75
N LEU A 95 -8.72 -1.92 -7.23
CA LEU A 95 -8.81 -2.17 -5.80
C LEU A 95 -7.46 -1.93 -5.10
N LEU A 96 -6.36 -2.38 -5.70
CA LEU A 96 -5.00 -2.14 -5.22
C LEU A 96 -4.67 -0.64 -5.16
N ARG A 97 -5.03 0.13 -6.20
CA ARG A 97 -4.82 1.59 -6.22
C ARG A 97 -5.63 2.29 -5.15
N PHE A 98 -6.90 1.93 -5.04
CA PHE A 98 -7.81 2.50 -4.04
C PHE A 98 -7.30 2.22 -2.62
N PHE A 99 -6.87 0.98 -2.36
CA PHE A 99 -6.23 0.60 -1.11
C PHE A 99 -4.97 1.42 -0.83
N PHE A 100 -4.03 1.51 -1.78
CA PHE A 100 -2.76 2.20 -1.57
C PHE A 100 -2.95 3.69 -1.27
N ILE A 101 -3.82 4.36 -2.02
CA ILE A 101 -4.11 5.78 -1.82
C ILE A 101 -4.75 5.99 -0.45
N THR A 102 -5.77 5.20 -0.11
CA THR A 102 -6.47 5.33 1.17
C THR A 102 -5.53 5.08 2.34
N PHE A 103 -4.74 3.99 2.29
CA PHE A 103 -3.76 3.62 3.31
C PHE A 103 -2.67 4.70 3.50
N SER A 104 -2.10 5.18 2.39
CA SER A 104 -1.03 6.18 2.43
C SER A 104 -1.57 7.52 2.94
N PHE A 105 -2.72 7.95 2.43
CA PHE A 105 -3.32 9.21 2.84
C PHE A 105 -3.74 9.19 4.31
N SER A 106 -4.35 8.10 4.79
CA SER A 106 -4.71 7.97 6.21
C SER A 106 -3.47 7.94 7.11
N GLY A 107 -2.45 7.17 6.73
CA GLY A 107 -1.22 7.04 7.51
C GLY A 107 -0.47 8.36 7.63
N VAL A 108 -0.28 9.07 6.50
CA VAL A 108 0.34 10.40 6.48
C VAL A 108 -0.48 11.41 7.27
N SER A 109 -1.81 11.39 7.13
CA SER A 109 -2.69 12.33 7.86
C SER A 109 -2.61 12.12 9.37
N ILE A 110 -2.65 10.87 9.85
CA ILE A 110 -2.55 10.57 11.29
C ILE A 110 -1.20 11.07 11.82
N VAL A 111 -0.08 10.71 11.17
CA VAL A 111 1.26 11.13 11.62
C VAL A 111 1.40 12.66 11.62
N LEU A 112 0.93 13.32 10.56
CA LEU A 112 1.00 14.78 10.45
C LEU A 112 0.17 15.46 11.56
N LEU A 113 -1.08 15.01 11.75
CA LEU A 113 -1.98 15.56 12.75
C LEU A 113 -1.39 15.40 14.16
N THR A 114 -0.97 14.20 14.56
CA THR A 114 -0.44 13.97 15.91
C THR A 114 0.88 14.70 16.15
N THR A 115 1.71 14.86 15.12
CA THR A 115 2.96 15.63 15.24
C THR A 115 2.69 17.13 15.39
N LEU A 116 1.73 17.67 14.64
CA LEU A 116 1.33 19.07 14.76
C LEU A 116 0.72 19.35 16.13
N ASP A 117 -0.17 18.49 16.60
CA ASP A 117 -0.80 18.57 17.94
C ASP A 117 0.28 18.61 19.04
N TYR A 118 1.20 17.64 19.01
CA TYR A 118 2.34 17.61 19.94
C TYR A 118 3.19 18.89 19.87
N PHE A 119 3.46 19.42 18.68
CA PHE A 119 4.28 20.63 18.53
C PHE A 119 3.57 21.89 19.04
N PHE A 120 2.25 21.99 18.90
CA PHE A 120 1.47 23.13 19.41
C PHE A 120 1.12 23.03 20.89
N ASP A 121 1.04 21.81 21.45
CA ASP A 121 0.81 21.62 22.89
C ASP A 121 2.07 21.88 23.74
N VAL A 122 3.27 21.70 23.17
CA VAL A 122 4.55 21.87 23.86
C VAL A 122 5.11 23.30 23.79
N ASN A 123 4.63 24.13 22.87
CA ASN A 123 5.02 25.54 22.71
C ASN A 123 3.98 26.50 23.31
#